data_AF-A0A5C6BQ96-F1
#
_entry.id   AF-A0A5C6BQ96-F1
#
_cell.length_a   1.000
_cell.length_b   1.000
_cell.length_c   1.000
_cell.angle_alpha   90.00
_cell.angle_beta   90.00
_cell.angle_gamma   90.00
#
_symmetry.space_group_name_H-M   'P 1'
#
loop_
_entity.id
_entity.type
_entity.pdbx_description
1 polymer ?
#
loop_
_entity_poly.entity_id
_entity_poly.type
_entity_poly.pdbx_seq_one_letter_code
_entity_poly.pdbx_strand_id
1 'polypeptide(L)'
;MSTAGKARSWRRWLIHAVRVALFAAIVVMIHRQHERFTSAQQAQPQQPLSLEQVRPFFPAVASVESESAENIVRDAAGEQLGTILQTSPTSDHIIGFSGPTNVLIAIDKNDRLLGIEILSSGDTRDHVRQIREDSAFFASFVGRPRAEAAGHVDAVSGATLTSLAITEAVMHRLGGAAESLRFPQPLTLADAQPLFPTATAVIKDESSPALWHVEAADEQPLGTLLRTSPAADNIVGYQGPTETRIAFDPHGRVIGIALGNSYDNEPYVTYVREDEYFLSLFNDLNLDRLAALDLQQANVEGVSGATMTSMAVAAGLVHTAQQEKLTQATAQQRQSTWKIAPHDYGTAAVILVAMVIGMTRLRSQRTLRISFQCVLIGYLGLIAGNMVSMAMLVGWAQHGIAWRSASGLVILTAAALLLPMTTRRNLYCSHLCPHGAAQDLLKRRLSWQLRIPKRLARALLVLPALLLAWCVIVGMLALSVSLVDIEPFDAWVFRVAGWATISVAVVGLIASLFVPMAYCRYGCPTGALLKFLRYHSHSERWTARDWAAVGLAGLALCLSFT
;
A
#
# COMPACT_ATOMS: atom_id res chain seq x y z
N MET A 1 -6.73 -9.75 55.68
CA MET A 1 -6.85 -8.73 54.60
C MET A 1 -8.18 -8.01 54.77
N SER A 2 -8.20 -6.72 55.14
CA SER A 2 -9.44 -5.96 55.37
C SER A 2 -10.23 -5.76 54.06
N THR A 3 -11.54 -5.60 54.17
CA THR A 3 -12.47 -5.30 53.06
C THR A 3 -12.01 -4.10 52.22
N ALA A 4 -11.38 -3.10 52.85
CA ALA A 4 -10.79 -1.93 52.19
C ALA A 4 -9.60 -2.28 51.25
N GLY A 5 -8.81 -3.31 51.59
CA GLY A 5 -7.70 -3.78 50.75
C GLY A 5 -8.15 -4.47 49.46
N LYS A 6 -9.24 -5.25 49.53
CA LYS A 6 -9.86 -5.88 48.35
C LYS A 6 -10.50 -4.84 47.42
N ALA A 7 -11.23 -3.86 47.98
CA ALA A 7 -11.85 -2.77 47.22
C ALA A 7 -10.82 -1.91 46.46
N ARG A 8 -9.67 -1.59 47.09
CA ARG A 8 -8.54 -0.91 46.40
C ARG A 8 -7.98 -1.72 45.24
N SER A 9 -7.80 -3.02 45.42
CA SER A 9 -7.27 -3.91 44.38
C SER A 9 -8.21 -3.99 43.18
N TRP A 10 -9.53 -4.10 43.42
CA TRP A 10 -10.53 -4.18 42.36
C TRP A 10 -10.61 -2.88 41.55
N ARG A 11 -10.61 -1.71 42.21
CA ARG A 11 -10.60 -0.41 41.54
C ARG A 11 -9.37 -0.18 40.67
N ARG A 12 -8.19 -0.65 41.08
CA ARG A 12 -6.96 -0.60 40.26
C ARG A 12 -7.12 -1.36 38.96
N TRP A 13 -7.63 -2.59 39.07
CA TRP A 13 -7.79 -3.47 37.93
C TRP A 13 -8.83 -2.91 36.96
N LEU A 14 -9.94 -2.40 37.47
CA LEU A 14 -11.00 -1.79 36.67
C LEU A 14 -10.50 -0.57 35.88
N ILE A 15 -9.81 0.38 36.50
CA ILE A 15 -9.28 1.57 35.79
C ILE A 15 -8.23 1.15 34.76
N HIS A 16 -7.39 0.16 35.07
CA HIS A 16 -6.43 -0.35 34.10
C HIS A 16 -7.10 -1.03 32.91
N ALA A 17 -8.14 -1.84 33.16
CA ALA A 17 -8.95 -2.44 32.10
C ALA A 17 -9.59 -1.37 31.21
N VAL A 18 -10.08 -0.26 31.78
CA VAL A 18 -10.59 0.89 31.00
C VAL A 18 -9.51 1.50 30.11
N ARG A 19 -8.26 1.67 30.59
CA ARG A 19 -7.16 2.19 29.76
C ARG A 19 -6.85 1.29 28.56
N VAL A 20 -6.82 -0.02 28.80
CA VAL A 20 -6.61 -1.02 27.75
C VAL A 20 -7.78 -1.01 26.75
N ALA A 21 -9.01 -0.91 27.26
CA ALA A 21 -10.20 -0.82 26.42
C ALA A 21 -10.22 0.45 25.56
N LEU A 22 -9.82 1.61 26.09
CA LEU A 22 -9.70 2.86 25.32
C LEU A 22 -8.69 2.71 24.17
N PHE A 23 -7.53 2.10 24.44
CA PHE A 23 -6.55 1.83 23.39
C PHE A 23 -7.10 0.87 22.32
N ALA A 24 -7.70 -0.24 22.74
CA ALA A 24 -8.31 -1.20 21.81
C ALA A 24 -9.43 -0.56 20.98
N ALA A 25 -10.25 0.30 21.59
CA ALA A 25 -11.31 1.03 20.90
C ALA A 25 -10.74 1.95 19.81
N ILE A 26 -9.65 2.68 20.08
CA ILE A 26 -8.99 3.53 19.06
C ILE A 26 -8.47 2.67 17.90
N VAL A 27 -7.84 1.53 18.18
CA VAL A 27 -7.35 0.61 17.14
C VAL A 27 -8.52 0.08 16.28
N VAL A 28 -9.61 -0.35 16.91
CA VAL A 28 -10.82 -0.82 16.20
C VAL A 28 -11.45 0.28 15.38
N MET A 29 -11.49 1.53 15.87
CA MET A 29 -12.00 2.66 15.11
C MET A 29 -11.14 2.97 13.88
N ILE A 30 -9.80 2.95 14.01
CA ILE A 30 -8.89 3.13 12.87
C ILE A 30 -9.12 2.03 11.83
N HIS A 31 -9.19 0.77 12.26
CA HIS A 31 -9.43 -0.36 11.35
C HIS A 31 -10.78 -0.22 10.62
N ARG A 32 -11.86 0.02 11.37
CA ARG A 32 -13.20 0.21 10.79
C ARG A 32 -13.28 1.44 9.88
N GLN A 33 -12.60 2.52 10.23
CA GLN A 33 -12.58 3.71 9.39
C GLN A 33 -11.79 3.45 8.10
N HIS A 34 -10.68 2.73 8.17
CA HIS A 34 -9.93 2.32 6.98
C HIS A 34 -10.77 1.41 6.07
N GLU A 35 -11.43 0.40 6.61
CA GLU A 35 -12.39 -0.45 5.90
C GLU A 35 -13.53 0.38 5.26
N ARG A 36 -14.04 1.40 5.98
CA ARG A 36 -15.02 2.34 5.42
C ARG A 36 -14.42 3.20 4.32
N PHE A 37 -13.20 3.71 4.45
CA PHE A 37 -12.55 4.52 3.42
C PHE A 37 -12.28 3.70 2.16
N THR A 38 -11.81 2.46 2.29
CA THR A 38 -11.62 1.56 1.15
C THR A 38 -12.96 1.21 0.50
N SER A 39 -13.99 0.91 1.30
CA SER A 39 -15.36 0.68 0.80
C SER A 39 -15.97 1.95 0.19
N ALA A 40 -15.68 3.13 0.74
CA ALA A 40 -16.18 4.42 0.26
C ALA A 40 -15.40 4.93 -0.96
N GLN A 41 -14.13 4.56 -1.13
CA GLN A 41 -13.42 4.73 -2.40
C GLN A 41 -14.05 3.85 -3.48
N GLN A 42 -14.48 2.63 -3.13
CA GLN A 42 -15.27 1.78 -4.01
C GLN A 42 -16.71 2.29 -4.21
N ALA A 43 -17.21 3.15 -3.32
CA ALA A 43 -18.53 3.77 -3.33
C ALA A 43 -18.49 5.31 -3.48
N GLN A 44 -17.44 5.85 -4.10
CA GLN A 44 -17.34 7.29 -4.42
C GLN A 44 -18.60 7.70 -5.19
N PRO A 45 -19.07 8.96 -5.04
CA PRO A 45 -20.40 9.37 -5.49
C PRO A 45 -20.57 9.07 -6.97
N GLN A 46 -21.25 7.95 -7.22
CA GLN A 46 -21.73 7.57 -8.51
C GLN A 46 -22.66 8.68 -9.00
N GLN A 47 -22.68 8.91 -10.30
CA GLN A 47 -23.61 9.88 -10.86
C GLN A 47 -25.04 9.49 -10.43
N PRO A 48 -25.85 10.39 -9.83
CA PRO A 48 -27.19 10.04 -9.41
C PRO A 48 -27.99 9.52 -10.60
N LEU A 49 -28.52 8.30 -10.47
CA LEU A 49 -29.30 7.65 -11.52
C LEU A 49 -30.75 8.12 -11.44
N SER A 50 -31.27 8.60 -12.57
CA SER A 50 -32.71 8.84 -12.69
C SER A 50 -33.46 7.51 -12.87
N LEU A 51 -34.71 7.44 -12.42
CA LEU A 51 -35.57 6.28 -12.67
C LEU A 51 -35.76 6.03 -14.17
N GLU A 52 -35.67 7.07 -15.01
CA GLU A 52 -35.77 6.96 -16.48
C GLU A 52 -34.61 6.16 -17.08
N GLN A 53 -33.39 6.29 -16.55
CA GLN A 53 -32.22 5.52 -16.98
C GLN A 53 -32.29 4.05 -16.53
N VAL A 54 -33.01 3.77 -15.44
CA VAL A 54 -33.10 2.42 -14.87
C VAL A 54 -34.26 1.61 -15.47
N ARG A 55 -35.35 2.29 -15.84
CA ARG A 55 -36.58 1.68 -16.35
C ARG A 55 -36.41 0.78 -17.59
N PRO A 56 -35.48 1.03 -18.53
CA PRO A 56 -35.22 0.13 -19.66
C PRO A 56 -34.82 -1.29 -19.23
N PHE A 57 -34.09 -1.42 -18.12
CA PHE A 57 -33.66 -2.71 -17.57
C PHE A 57 -34.69 -3.29 -16.58
N PHE A 58 -35.35 -2.42 -15.81
CA PHE A 58 -36.33 -2.80 -14.80
C PHE A 58 -37.65 -2.04 -15.01
N PRO A 59 -38.58 -2.53 -15.85
CA PRO A 59 -39.81 -1.81 -16.18
C PRO A 59 -40.71 -1.49 -14.97
N ALA A 60 -40.66 -2.34 -13.94
CA ALA A 60 -41.42 -2.20 -12.70
C ALA A 60 -40.72 -1.35 -11.61
N VAL A 61 -39.61 -0.68 -11.92
CA VAL A 61 -38.84 0.11 -10.94
C VAL A 61 -39.70 1.23 -10.32
N ALA A 62 -39.68 1.30 -9.00
CA ALA A 62 -40.28 2.39 -8.21
C ALA A 62 -39.24 3.16 -7.40
N SER A 63 -38.19 2.49 -6.91
CA SER A 63 -37.09 3.13 -6.19
C SER A 63 -35.74 2.49 -6.51
N VAL A 64 -34.68 3.29 -6.36
CA VAL A 64 -33.28 2.88 -6.44
C VAL A 64 -32.62 3.35 -5.17
N GLU A 65 -32.19 2.40 -4.34
CA GLU A 65 -31.59 2.66 -3.03
C GLU A 65 -30.10 2.32 -3.10
N SER A 66 -29.23 3.27 -2.76
CA SER A 66 -27.80 3.00 -2.69
C SER A 66 -27.48 2.21 -1.43
N GLU A 67 -27.07 0.94 -1.60
CA GLU A 67 -26.63 0.07 -0.52
C GLU A 67 -25.18 -0.35 -0.80
N SER A 68 -24.21 0.32 -0.17
CA SER A 68 -22.77 0.13 -0.40
C SER A 68 -22.29 0.58 -1.80
N ALA A 69 -21.55 -0.27 -2.52
CA ALA A 69 -21.04 0.00 -3.86
C ALA A 69 -22.04 -0.36 -4.99
N GLU A 70 -23.18 -0.98 -4.63
CA GLU A 70 -24.25 -1.37 -5.54
C GLU A 70 -25.53 -0.58 -5.22
N ASN A 71 -26.35 -0.30 -6.24
CA ASN A 71 -27.68 0.28 -6.05
C ASN A 71 -28.73 -0.82 -6.19
N ILE A 72 -29.56 -1.01 -5.17
CA ILE A 72 -30.65 -1.98 -5.18
C ILE A 72 -31.86 -1.37 -5.85
N VAL A 73 -32.43 -2.10 -6.81
CA VAL A 73 -33.62 -1.70 -7.55
C VAL A 73 -34.83 -2.39 -6.96
N ARG A 74 -35.86 -1.63 -6.58
CA ARG A 74 -37.10 -2.16 -6.00
C ARG A 74 -38.33 -1.76 -6.80
N ASP A 75 -39.35 -2.60 -6.74
CA ASP A 75 -40.69 -2.30 -7.26
C ASP A 75 -41.54 -1.50 -6.25
N ALA A 76 -42.78 -1.20 -6.64
CA ALA A 76 -43.71 -0.44 -5.79
C ALA A 76 -44.17 -1.20 -4.53
N ALA A 77 -44.00 -2.53 -4.50
CA ALA A 77 -44.29 -3.38 -3.34
C ALA A 77 -43.07 -3.52 -2.40
N GLY A 78 -41.91 -2.99 -2.79
CA GLY A 78 -40.65 -3.09 -2.06
C GLY A 78 -39.84 -4.36 -2.36
N GLU A 79 -40.27 -5.19 -3.31
CA GLU A 79 -39.55 -6.38 -3.74
C GLU A 79 -38.30 -5.98 -4.53
N GLN A 80 -37.18 -6.65 -4.26
CA GLN A 80 -35.94 -6.42 -5.00
C GLN A 80 -36.03 -7.04 -6.40
N LEU A 81 -35.90 -6.20 -7.42
CA LEU A 81 -35.89 -6.61 -8.82
C LEU A 81 -34.49 -7.02 -9.30
N GLY A 82 -33.45 -6.37 -8.76
CA GLY A 82 -32.06 -6.59 -9.13
C GLY A 82 -31.12 -5.53 -8.54
N THR A 83 -29.92 -5.42 -9.08
CA THR A 83 -28.90 -4.44 -8.69
C THR A 83 -28.35 -3.69 -9.88
N ILE A 84 -27.82 -2.49 -9.62
CA ILE A 84 -27.17 -1.64 -10.61
C ILE A 84 -25.82 -1.18 -10.08
N LEU A 85 -24.81 -1.26 -10.93
CA LEU A 85 -23.47 -0.73 -10.68
C LEU A 85 -23.11 0.35 -11.70
N GLN A 86 -22.16 1.21 -11.33
CA GLN A 86 -21.45 2.07 -12.26
C GLN A 86 -19.98 1.67 -12.31
N THR A 87 -19.35 1.77 -13.49
CA THR A 87 -17.90 1.53 -13.64
C THR A 87 -17.09 2.65 -13.01
N SER A 88 -17.58 3.89 -13.10
CA SER A 88 -16.92 5.04 -12.50
C SER A 88 -17.27 5.16 -11.01
N PRO A 89 -16.31 5.55 -10.16
CA PRO A 89 -14.92 5.90 -10.48
C PRO A 89 -13.91 4.76 -10.36
N THR A 90 -14.38 3.56 -10.00
CA THR A 90 -13.50 2.41 -9.74
C THR A 90 -12.66 2.00 -10.96
N SER A 91 -13.23 2.10 -12.16
CA SER A 91 -12.59 1.74 -13.42
C SER A 91 -12.07 2.96 -14.21
N ASP A 92 -11.97 4.15 -13.61
CA ASP A 92 -11.58 5.38 -14.33
C ASP A 92 -10.11 5.40 -14.79
N HIS A 93 -9.29 4.49 -14.26
CA HIS A 93 -7.92 4.29 -14.72
C HIS A 93 -7.85 3.54 -16.05
N ILE A 94 -8.95 2.92 -16.52
CA ILE A 94 -9.04 2.27 -17.83
C ILE A 94 -9.49 3.33 -18.84
N ILE A 95 -8.58 3.69 -19.75
CA ILE A 95 -8.77 4.80 -20.68
C ILE A 95 -9.10 4.25 -22.07
N GLY A 96 -10.13 4.81 -22.71
CA GLY A 96 -10.45 4.56 -24.11
C GLY A 96 -9.45 5.21 -25.05
N PHE A 97 -9.96 5.93 -26.06
CA PHE A 97 -9.12 6.71 -26.97
C PHE A 97 -8.67 8.04 -26.32
N SER A 98 -9.54 8.75 -25.58
CA SER A 98 -9.18 10.01 -24.91
C SER A 98 -9.47 10.09 -23.41
N GLY A 99 -10.34 9.25 -22.88
CA GLY A 99 -10.73 9.32 -21.46
C GLY A 99 -11.52 8.10 -20.97
N PRO A 100 -11.82 8.04 -19.67
CA PRO A 100 -12.61 6.96 -19.10
C PRO A 100 -14.09 7.05 -19.50
N THR A 101 -14.79 5.91 -19.44
CA THR A 101 -16.23 5.85 -19.72
C THR A 101 -16.99 5.28 -18.52
N ASN A 102 -17.95 6.05 -18.02
CA ASN A 102 -18.86 5.62 -16.97
C ASN A 102 -20.03 4.85 -17.59
N VAL A 103 -20.18 3.61 -17.17
CA VAL A 103 -21.14 2.65 -17.69
C VAL A 103 -22.01 2.13 -16.54
N LEU A 104 -23.31 2.22 -16.72
CA LEU A 104 -24.31 1.55 -15.91
C LEU A 104 -24.33 0.06 -16.27
N ILE A 105 -24.30 -0.81 -15.27
CA ILE A 105 -24.41 -2.25 -15.42
C ILE A 105 -25.64 -2.70 -14.64
N ALA A 106 -26.62 -3.30 -15.31
CA ALA A 106 -27.84 -3.81 -14.67
C ALA A 106 -27.76 -5.34 -14.52
N ILE A 107 -28.06 -5.83 -13.32
CA ILE A 107 -27.98 -7.27 -12.97
C ILE A 107 -29.30 -7.71 -12.34
N ASP A 108 -29.83 -8.85 -12.78
CA ASP A 108 -31.05 -9.42 -12.24
C ASP A 108 -30.83 -10.13 -10.88
N LYS A 109 -31.91 -10.59 -10.26
CA LYS A 109 -31.85 -11.36 -9.00
C LYS A 109 -31.14 -12.71 -9.09
N ASN A 110 -30.84 -13.20 -10.29
CA ASN A 110 -30.13 -14.46 -10.54
C ASN A 110 -28.65 -14.23 -10.86
N ASP A 111 -28.13 -13.03 -10.62
CA ASP A 111 -26.75 -12.62 -10.89
C ASP A 111 -26.37 -12.67 -12.39
N ARG A 112 -27.34 -12.35 -13.25
CA ARG A 112 -27.16 -12.24 -14.72
C ARG A 112 -27.32 -10.81 -15.19
N LEU A 113 -26.47 -10.41 -16.13
CA LEU A 113 -26.52 -9.08 -16.74
C LEU A 113 -27.81 -8.92 -17.55
N LEU A 114 -28.61 -7.89 -17.23
CA LEU A 114 -29.71 -7.44 -18.08
C LEU A 114 -29.23 -6.57 -19.24
N GLY A 115 -28.07 -5.94 -19.07
CA GLY A 115 -27.40 -5.13 -20.09
C GLY A 115 -26.55 -4.02 -19.47
N ILE A 116 -25.99 -3.18 -20.33
CA ILE A 116 -25.18 -2.02 -19.93
C ILE A 116 -25.65 -0.75 -20.65
N GLU A 117 -25.39 0.42 -20.08
CA GLU A 117 -25.67 1.72 -20.70
C GLU A 117 -24.53 2.71 -20.44
N ILE A 118 -24.12 3.46 -21.45
CA ILE A 118 -23.12 4.53 -21.29
C ILE A 118 -23.79 5.75 -20.65
N LEU A 119 -23.37 6.10 -19.43
CA LEU A 119 -23.87 7.28 -18.69
C LEU A 119 -23.13 8.55 -19.11
N SER A 120 -21.79 8.48 -19.12
CA SER A 120 -20.91 9.58 -19.51
C SER A 120 -19.60 9.02 -20.03
N SER A 121 -18.88 9.81 -20.83
CA SER A 121 -17.59 9.42 -21.37
C SER A 121 -16.70 10.64 -21.54
N GLY A 122 -15.43 10.50 -21.15
CA GLY A 122 -14.36 11.44 -21.46
C GLY A 122 -13.74 11.21 -22.85
N ASP A 123 -14.28 10.26 -23.62
CA ASP A 123 -13.78 9.93 -24.96
C ASP A 123 -14.35 10.85 -26.05
N THR A 124 -13.85 10.71 -27.27
CA THR A 124 -14.33 11.51 -28.41
C THR A 124 -15.79 11.20 -28.72
N ARG A 125 -16.60 12.26 -28.88
CA ARG A 125 -18.05 12.17 -29.09
C ARG A 125 -18.45 11.25 -30.25
N ASP A 126 -17.66 11.19 -31.31
CA ASP A 126 -17.93 10.35 -32.48
C ASP A 126 -17.70 8.86 -32.21
N HIS A 127 -16.63 8.49 -31.49
CA HIS A 127 -16.40 7.11 -31.05
C HIS A 127 -17.51 6.62 -30.12
N VAL A 128 -17.91 7.45 -29.15
CA VAL A 128 -19.01 7.14 -28.23
C VAL A 128 -20.34 6.99 -28.99
N ARG A 129 -20.60 7.83 -30.00
CA ARG A 129 -21.80 7.72 -30.84
C ARG A 129 -21.85 6.41 -31.59
N GLN A 130 -20.75 6.01 -32.24
CA GLN A 130 -20.66 4.73 -32.97
C GLN A 130 -20.99 3.55 -32.06
N ILE A 131 -20.47 3.55 -30.84
CA ILE A 131 -20.78 2.49 -29.86
C ILE A 131 -22.25 2.53 -29.46
N ARG A 132 -22.82 3.71 -29.19
CA ARG A 132 -24.25 3.88 -28.86
C ARG A 132 -25.19 3.38 -29.96
N GLU A 133 -24.77 3.49 -31.22
CA GLU A 133 -25.53 3.04 -32.39
C GLU A 133 -25.36 1.53 -32.68
N ASP A 134 -24.35 0.88 -32.09
CA ASP A 134 -24.10 -0.55 -32.24
C ASP A 134 -24.91 -1.39 -31.25
N SER A 135 -26.08 -1.86 -31.68
CA SER A 135 -26.92 -2.72 -30.85
C SER A 135 -26.29 -4.08 -30.54
N ALA A 136 -25.40 -4.59 -31.41
CA ALA A 136 -24.78 -5.89 -31.22
C ALA A 136 -23.78 -5.85 -30.04
N PHE A 137 -23.06 -4.74 -29.90
CA PHE A 137 -22.17 -4.49 -28.76
C PHE A 137 -22.90 -4.54 -27.42
N PHE A 138 -24.05 -3.88 -27.27
CA PHE A 138 -24.82 -3.96 -26.02
C PHE A 138 -25.46 -5.34 -25.81
N ALA A 139 -25.95 -5.95 -26.87
CA ALA A 139 -26.57 -7.28 -26.81
C ALA A 139 -25.58 -8.36 -26.34
N SER A 140 -24.27 -8.21 -26.60
CA SER A 140 -23.28 -9.20 -26.19
C SER A 140 -23.16 -9.37 -24.68
N PHE A 141 -23.56 -8.37 -23.88
CA PHE A 141 -23.52 -8.43 -22.41
C PHE A 141 -24.75 -9.12 -21.81
N VAL A 142 -25.88 -9.15 -22.53
CA VAL A 142 -27.17 -9.58 -21.99
C VAL A 142 -27.18 -11.09 -21.71
N GLY A 143 -27.71 -11.46 -20.55
CA GLY A 143 -27.89 -12.84 -20.10
C GLY A 143 -26.64 -13.51 -19.53
N ARG A 144 -25.46 -12.86 -19.60
CA ARG A 144 -24.21 -13.42 -19.07
C ARG A 144 -24.24 -13.45 -17.53
N PRO A 145 -23.78 -14.52 -16.88
CA PRO A 145 -23.50 -14.50 -15.45
C PRO A 145 -22.45 -13.42 -15.12
N ARG A 146 -22.58 -12.76 -13.96
CA ARG A 146 -21.62 -11.77 -13.46
C ARG A 146 -20.16 -12.25 -13.54
N ALA A 147 -19.90 -13.48 -13.13
CA ALA A 147 -18.56 -14.08 -13.12
C ALA A 147 -17.98 -14.32 -14.52
N GLU A 148 -18.84 -14.43 -15.54
CA GLU A 148 -18.48 -14.71 -16.94
C GLU A 148 -18.66 -13.47 -17.84
N ALA A 149 -18.89 -12.30 -17.26
CA ALA A 149 -18.95 -11.03 -17.99
C ALA A 149 -17.66 -10.76 -18.78
N ALA A 150 -16.56 -11.42 -18.41
CA ALA A 150 -15.26 -11.45 -19.09
C ALA A 150 -15.22 -12.16 -20.45
N GLY A 151 -16.31 -12.76 -20.92
CA GLY A 151 -16.34 -13.43 -22.22
C GLY A 151 -16.05 -12.49 -23.40
N HIS A 152 -15.66 -13.05 -24.55
CA HIS A 152 -15.35 -12.28 -25.76
C HIS A 152 -16.50 -11.33 -26.15
N VAL A 153 -16.18 -10.04 -26.28
CA VAL A 153 -17.07 -8.99 -26.80
C VAL A 153 -16.37 -8.40 -28.01
N ASP A 154 -17.04 -8.42 -29.15
CA ASP A 154 -16.50 -7.84 -30.38
C ASP A 154 -16.36 -6.33 -30.22
N ALA A 155 -15.22 -5.80 -30.66
CA ALA A 155 -14.96 -4.37 -30.65
C ALA A 155 -15.76 -3.67 -31.76
N VAL A 156 -16.18 -2.43 -31.50
CA VAL A 156 -16.91 -1.62 -32.49
C VAL A 156 -15.93 -1.02 -33.49
N SER A 157 -16.19 -1.25 -34.79
CA SER A 157 -15.34 -0.72 -35.86
C SER A 157 -15.34 0.81 -35.85
N GLY A 158 -14.15 1.42 -35.93
CA GLY A 158 -13.99 2.87 -35.83
C GLY A 158 -14.00 3.43 -34.40
N ALA A 159 -14.37 2.63 -33.39
CA ALA A 159 -14.35 2.98 -31.97
C ALA A 159 -13.70 1.87 -31.11
N THR A 160 -12.73 1.17 -31.69
CA THR A 160 -12.15 -0.06 -31.13
C THR A 160 -11.58 0.16 -29.73
N LEU A 161 -10.71 1.16 -29.53
CA LEU A 161 -10.11 1.43 -28.21
C LEU A 161 -11.16 1.79 -27.16
N THR A 162 -12.14 2.62 -27.50
CA THR A 162 -13.23 3.01 -26.60
C THR A 162 -14.10 1.80 -26.22
N SER A 163 -14.46 0.95 -27.19
CA SER A 163 -15.29 -0.23 -26.95
C SER A 163 -14.58 -1.30 -26.12
N LEU A 164 -13.29 -1.54 -26.38
CA LEU A 164 -12.47 -2.45 -25.57
C LEU A 164 -12.30 -1.92 -24.14
N ALA A 165 -12.07 -0.62 -23.96
CA ALA A 165 -11.99 0.02 -22.65
C ALA A 165 -13.30 -0.09 -21.86
N ILE A 166 -14.45 0.05 -22.53
CA ILE A 166 -15.76 -0.17 -21.90
C ILE A 166 -15.89 -1.62 -21.43
N THR A 167 -15.57 -2.60 -22.28
CA THR A 167 -15.63 -4.01 -21.92
C THR A 167 -14.70 -4.31 -20.74
N GLU A 168 -13.46 -3.83 -20.79
CA GLU A 168 -12.47 -3.99 -19.71
C GLU A 168 -12.94 -3.32 -18.41
N ALA A 169 -13.54 -2.13 -18.47
CA ALA A 169 -14.07 -1.42 -17.31
C ALA A 169 -15.26 -2.15 -16.67
N VAL A 170 -16.13 -2.77 -17.47
CA VAL A 170 -17.23 -3.63 -17.01
C VAL A 170 -16.67 -4.88 -16.34
N MET A 171 -15.71 -5.55 -16.98
CA MET A 171 -15.04 -6.73 -16.42
C MET A 171 -14.36 -6.43 -15.08
N HIS A 172 -13.57 -5.36 -15.03
CA HIS A 172 -12.89 -4.89 -13.84
C HIS A 172 -13.90 -4.58 -12.72
N ARG A 173 -15.02 -3.92 -13.05
CA ARG A 173 -16.06 -3.58 -12.07
C ARG A 173 -16.76 -4.81 -11.49
N LEU A 174 -16.91 -5.87 -12.28
CA LEU A 174 -17.57 -7.12 -11.87
C LEU A 174 -16.64 -8.12 -11.18
N GLY A 175 -15.34 -7.80 -11.08
CA GLY A 175 -14.32 -8.64 -10.43
C GLY A 175 -13.62 -9.63 -11.36
N GLY A 176 -13.70 -9.42 -12.69
CA GLY A 176 -12.95 -10.19 -13.68
C GLY A 176 -11.44 -9.93 -13.63
N ALA A 177 -10.65 -10.87 -14.16
CA ALA A 177 -9.20 -10.74 -14.24
C ALA A 177 -8.77 -9.61 -15.18
N ALA A 178 -7.74 -8.86 -14.77
CA ALA A 178 -7.16 -7.74 -15.53
C ALA A 178 -6.25 -8.25 -16.67
N GLU A 179 -6.82 -8.96 -17.64
CA GLU A 179 -6.13 -9.27 -18.89
C GLU A 179 -6.44 -8.20 -19.94
N SER A 180 -5.42 -7.74 -20.66
CA SER A 180 -5.59 -6.74 -21.72
C SER A 180 -6.45 -7.30 -22.86
N LEU A 181 -7.56 -6.61 -23.16
CA LEU A 181 -8.35 -6.88 -24.36
C LEU A 181 -7.73 -6.25 -25.62
N ARG A 182 -6.80 -5.29 -25.46
CA ARG A 182 -6.10 -4.64 -26.58
C ARG A 182 -5.03 -5.58 -27.15
N PHE A 183 -4.30 -6.26 -26.28
CA PHE A 183 -3.25 -7.20 -26.64
C PHE A 183 -3.50 -8.59 -26.01
N PRO A 184 -4.56 -9.31 -26.42
CA PRO A 184 -4.98 -10.55 -25.77
C PRO A 184 -4.08 -11.75 -26.11
N GLN A 185 -3.28 -11.66 -27.17
CA GLN A 185 -2.46 -12.77 -27.63
C GLN A 185 -1.28 -13.03 -26.68
N PRO A 186 -1.02 -14.29 -26.27
CA PRO A 186 0.16 -14.64 -25.48
C PRO A 186 1.44 -14.48 -26.31
N LEU A 187 2.58 -14.30 -25.64
CA LEU A 187 3.88 -14.28 -26.33
C LEU A 187 4.19 -15.65 -26.92
N THR A 188 4.68 -15.65 -28.14
CA THR A 188 5.08 -16.83 -28.89
C THR A 188 6.61 -16.90 -29.04
N LEU A 189 7.11 -18.03 -29.53
CA LEU A 189 8.53 -18.17 -29.83
C LEU A 189 9.02 -17.13 -30.85
N ALA A 190 8.18 -16.78 -31.83
CA ALA A 190 8.50 -15.77 -32.84
C ALA A 190 8.69 -14.37 -32.24
N ASP A 191 8.07 -14.09 -31.09
CA ASP A 191 8.23 -12.81 -30.38
C ASP A 191 9.56 -12.73 -29.61
N ALA A 192 10.13 -13.88 -29.22
CA ALA A 192 11.39 -13.95 -28.49
C ALA A 192 12.62 -14.02 -29.38
N GLN A 193 12.52 -14.72 -30.52
CA GLN A 193 13.66 -14.95 -31.44
C GLN A 193 14.41 -13.69 -31.91
N PRO A 194 13.77 -12.53 -32.16
CA PRO A 194 14.49 -11.30 -32.51
C PRO A 194 15.46 -10.82 -31.42
N LEU A 195 15.16 -11.10 -30.15
CA LEU A 195 15.98 -10.70 -29.00
C LEU A 195 16.83 -11.87 -28.46
N PHE A 196 16.38 -13.11 -28.68
CA PHE A 196 17.04 -14.35 -28.28
C PHE A 196 17.10 -15.33 -29.47
N PRO A 197 18.08 -15.22 -30.37
CA PRO A 197 18.13 -15.99 -31.62
C PRO A 197 18.13 -17.52 -31.44
N THR A 198 18.60 -18.02 -30.29
CA THR A 198 18.68 -19.45 -29.96
C THR A 198 17.50 -19.94 -29.12
N ALA A 199 16.46 -19.13 -28.93
CA ALA A 199 15.29 -19.51 -28.14
C ALA A 199 14.55 -20.68 -28.81
N THR A 200 14.13 -21.64 -27.99
CA THR A 200 13.26 -22.77 -28.38
C THR A 200 11.96 -22.80 -27.58
N ALA A 201 11.89 -22.11 -26.43
CA ALA A 201 10.68 -22.00 -25.63
C ALA A 201 10.52 -20.61 -25.00
N VAL A 202 9.27 -20.20 -24.80
CA VAL A 202 8.86 -18.97 -24.10
C VAL A 202 7.72 -19.35 -23.15
N ILE A 203 7.93 -19.17 -21.86
CA ILE A 203 7.04 -19.69 -20.80
C ILE A 203 6.57 -18.52 -19.93
N LYS A 204 5.25 -18.36 -19.75
CA LYS A 204 4.70 -17.31 -18.90
C LYS A 204 5.07 -17.56 -17.43
N ASP A 205 5.51 -16.53 -16.73
CA ASP A 205 5.78 -16.63 -15.30
C ASP A 205 4.47 -16.71 -14.50
N GLU A 206 4.42 -17.59 -13.49
CA GLU A 206 3.22 -17.75 -12.65
C GLU A 206 3.05 -16.62 -11.63
N SER A 207 4.12 -15.91 -11.29
CA SER A 207 4.15 -14.87 -10.26
C SER A 207 3.92 -13.46 -10.79
N SER A 208 4.19 -13.22 -12.09
CA SER A 208 3.90 -11.95 -12.77
C SER A 208 3.20 -12.17 -14.11
N PRO A 209 2.06 -11.48 -14.38
CA PRO A 209 1.35 -11.60 -15.65
C PRO A 209 2.12 -11.00 -16.84
N ALA A 210 3.11 -10.13 -16.57
CA ALA A 210 3.91 -9.44 -17.57
C ALA A 210 5.24 -10.15 -17.89
N LEU A 211 5.70 -11.05 -17.02
CA LEU A 211 7.02 -11.67 -17.13
C LEU A 211 6.94 -13.04 -17.84
N TRP A 212 7.93 -13.31 -18.68
CA TRP A 212 8.06 -14.56 -19.42
C TRP A 212 9.52 -15.03 -19.39
N HIS A 213 9.74 -16.33 -19.21
CA HIS A 213 11.05 -16.97 -19.27
C HIS A 213 11.35 -17.41 -20.71
N VAL A 214 12.60 -17.23 -21.13
CA VAL A 214 13.07 -17.65 -22.45
C VAL A 214 14.16 -18.70 -22.28
N GLU A 215 14.00 -19.82 -22.96
CA GLU A 215 14.89 -20.98 -22.84
C GLU A 215 15.41 -21.43 -24.21
N ALA A 216 16.64 -21.94 -24.23
CA ALA A 216 17.24 -22.65 -25.35
C ALA A 216 16.91 -24.16 -25.29
N ALA A 217 17.48 -24.91 -26.23
CA ALA A 217 17.43 -26.37 -26.18
C ALA A 217 17.96 -26.88 -24.82
N ASP A 218 17.41 -27.99 -24.35
CA ASP A 218 17.74 -28.63 -23.07
C ASP A 218 17.42 -27.77 -21.82
N GLU A 219 16.37 -26.94 -21.87
CA GLU A 219 15.88 -26.12 -20.74
C GLU A 219 16.93 -25.13 -20.19
N GLN A 220 17.89 -24.72 -21.03
CA GLN A 220 18.90 -23.73 -20.60
C GLN A 220 18.30 -22.32 -20.59
N PRO A 221 18.35 -21.59 -19.44
CA PRO A 221 17.78 -20.26 -19.35
C PRO A 221 18.60 -19.26 -20.15
N LEU A 222 17.98 -18.60 -21.13
CA LEU A 222 18.59 -17.54 -21.93
C LEU A 222 18.34 -16.16 -21.33
N GLY A 223 17.23 -15.97 -20.62
CA GLY A 223 16.84 -14.68 -20.07
C GLY A 223 15.35 -14.58 -19.82
N THR A 224 14.85 -13.36 -19.68
CA THR A 224 13.42 -13.08 -19.47
C THR A 224 12.92 -11.99 -20.42
N LEU A 225 11.63 -12.02 -20.74
CA LEU A 225 10.91 -10.97 -21.45
C LEU A 225 9.90 -10.33 -20.51
N LEU A 226 9.99 -9.01 -20.36
CA LEU A 226 8.97 -8.21 -19.68
C LEU A 226 8.08 -7.56 -20.73
N ARG A 227 6.81 -7.94 -20.73
CA ARG A 227 5.77 -7.42 -21.62
C ARG A 227 5.16 -6.15 -21.00
N THR A 228 5.04 -5.09 -21.80
CA THR A 228 4.46 -3.82 -21.33
C THR A 228 2.95 -3.87 -21.13
N SER A 229 2.23 -4.73 -21.84
CA SER A 229 0.81 -5.00 -21.62
C SER A 229 0.59 -5.97 -20.45
N PRO A 230 -0.38 -5.72 -19.53
CA PRO A 230 -1.40 -4.65 -19.59
C PRO A 230 -0.97 -3.32 -18.95
N ALA A 231 0.19 -3.26 -18.27
CA ALA A 231 0.57 -2.12 -17.44
C ALA A 231 0.61 -0.79 -18.22
N ALA A 232 1.08 -0.79 -19.46
CA ALA A 232 1.25 0.39 -20.29
C ALA A 232 0.12 0.62 -21.31
N ASP A 233 -0.99 -0.12 -21.25
CA ASP A 233 -2.05 -0.05 -22.26
C ASP A 233 -2.76 1.31 -22.33
N ASN A 234 -2.69 2.09 -21.26
CA ASN A 234 -3.24 3.45 -21.20
C ASN A 234 -2.24 4.53 -21.63
N ILE A 235 -1.00 4.16 -22.01
CA ILE A 235 0.01 5.08 -22.51
C ILE A 235 -0.12 5.13 -24.03
N VAL A 236 -0.80 6.17 -24.51
CA VAL A 236 -1.14 6.36 -25.92
C VAL A 236 -0.03 7.12 -26.65
N GLY A 237 0.37 6.60 -27.80
CA GLY A 237 1.27 7.26 -28.76
C GLY A 237 0.55 8.33 -29.57
N TYR A 238 0.67 8.28 -30.89
CA TYR A 238 -0.02 9.22 -31.77
C TYR A 238 -1.52 8.87 -31.93
N GLN A 239 -1.86 7.59 -32.12
CA GLN A 239 -3.26 7.13 -32.19
C GLN A 239 -3.66 6.07 -31.16
N GLY A 240 -2.71 5.32 -30.62
CA GLY A 240 -3.02 4.21 -29.72
C GLY A 240 -1.81 3.71 -28.93
N PRO A 241 -2.01 2.78 -28.00
CA PRO A 241 -0.91 2.13 -27.31
C PRO A 241 -0.11 1.22 -28.25
N THR A 242 1.17 1.06 -27.93
CA THR A 242 2.08 0.15 -28.63
C THR A 242 2.62 -0.87 -27.64
N GLU A 243 2.32 -2.14 -27.85
CA GLU A 243 2.92 -3.22 -27.07
C GLU A 243 4.42 -3.25 -27.35
N THR A 244 5.21 -3.29 -26.29
CA THR A 244 6.67 -3.47 -26.34
C THR A 244 7.11 -4.57 -25.38
N ARG A 245 8.21 -5.23 -25.72
CA ARG A 245 8.84 -6.31 -24.95
C ARG A 245 10.26 -5.90 -24.60
N ILE A 246 10.65 -6.09 -23.35
CA ILE A 246 11.99 -5.80 -22.85
C ILE A 246 12.68 -7.13 -22.58
N ALA A 247 13.78 -7.41 -23.27
CA ALA A 247 14.58 -8.61 -23.02
C ALA A 247 15.65 -8.33 -21.98
N PHE A 248 15.71 -9.17 -20.95
CA PHE A 248 16.76 -9.19 -19.94
C PHE A 248 17.62 -10.44 -20.08
N ASP A 249 18.94 -10.28 -19.98
CA ASP A 249 19.87 -11.40 -19.86
C ASP A 249 19.70 -12.15 -18.50
N PRO A 250 20.39 -13.28 -18.29
CA PRO A 250 20.33 -14.01 -17.02
C PRO A 250 20.91 -13.22 -15.82
N HIS A 251 21.58 -12.09 -16.06
CA HIS A 251 22.09 -11.18 -15.05
C HIS A 251 21.13 -10.01 -14.75
N GLY A 252 19.95 -9.97 -15.40
CA GLY A 252 18.94 -8.95 -15.21
C GLY A 252 19.25 -7.62 -15.88
N ARG A 253 20.05 -7.61 -16.96
CA ARG A 253 20.35 -6.43 -17.78
C ARG A 253 19.58 -6.46 -19.09
N VAL A 254 19.06 -5.31 -19.51
CA VAL A 254 18.38 -5.17 -20.79
C VAL A 254 19.37 -5.42 -21.93
N ILE A 255 19.05 -6.36 -22.81
CA ILE A 255 19.82 -6.65 -24.02
C ILE A 255 19.17 -6.08 -25.29
N GLY A 256 17.89 -5.70 -25.19
CA GLY A 256 17.16 -5.07 -26.27
C GLY A 256 15.68 -4.93 -25.96
N ILE A 257 15.00 -4.15 -26.80
CA ILE A 257 13.54 -4.01 -26.80
C ILE A 257 12.99 -4.31 -28.19
N ALA A 258 11.78 -4.84 -28.25
CA ALA A 258 11.07 -5.08 -29.51
C ALA A 258 9.62 -4.65 -29.42
N LEU A 259 9.15 -3.91 -30.43
CA LEU A 259 7.75 -3.53 -30.57
C LEU A 259 6.96 -4.74 -31.09
N GLY A 260 5.81 -4.99 -30.45
CA GLY A 260 4.84 -6.00 -30.86
C GLY A 260 3.71 -5.38 -31.69
N ASN A 261 2.48 -5.77 -31.34
CA ASN A 261 1.28 -5.21 -31.94
C ASN A 261 1.09 -3.75 -31.49
N SER A 262 0.52 -2.93 -32.35
CA SER A 262 0.30 -1.52 -32.07
C SER A 262 -1.07 -1.07 -32.58
N TYR A 263 -1.70 -0.17 -31.83
CA TYR A 263 -2.87 0.60 -32.25
C TYR A 263 -2.48 2.00 -32.75
N ASP A 264 -1.18 2.28 -32.84
CA ASP A 264 -0.67 3.46 -33.51
C ASP A 264 -0.59 3.20 -35.02
N ASN A 265 -0.63 4.25 -35.83
CA ASN A 265 -0.68 4.07 -37.29
C ASN A 265 0.71 3.96 -37.92
N GLU A 266 0.76 3.23 -39.02
CA GLU A 266 1.91 3.27 -39.91
C GLU A 266 1.97 4.62 -40.66
N PRO A 267 3.17 5.13 -41.00
CA PRO A 267 4.50 4.51 -40.83
C PRO A 267 5.18 4.81 -39.49
N TYR A 268 4.51 5.44 -38.51
CA TYR A 268 5.17 5.88 -37.27
C TYR A 268 5.72 4.70 -36.45
N VAL A 269 4.96 3.60 -36.37
CA VAL A 269 5.42 2.37 -35.72
C VAL A 269 6.65 1.80 -36.43
N THR A 270 6.64 1.77 -37.76
CA THR A 270 7.80 1.36 -38.57
C THR A 270 9.03 2.22 -38.29
N TYR A 271 8.89 3.55 -38.22
CA TYR A 271 10.02 4.43 -37.89
C TYR A 271 10.65 4.08 -36.54
N VAL A 272 9.84 3.76 -35.53
CA VAL A 272 10.37 3.33 -34.22
C VAL A 272 11.01 1.93 -34.29
N ARG A 273 10.46 1.01 -35.09
CA ARG A 273 11.03 -0.34 -35.30
C ARG A 273 12.38 -0.30 -36.02
N GLU A 274 12.59 0.67 -36.90
CA GLU A 274 13.80 0.79 -37.73
C GLU A 274 14.88 1.69 -37.07
N ASP A 275 14.56 2.40 -35.99
CA ASP A 275 15.51 3.28 -35.29
C ASP A 275 16.35 2.51 -34.27
N GLU A 276 17.49 1.96 -34.72
CA GLU A 276 18.42 1.22 -33.85
C GLU A 276 18.97 2.05 -32.68
N TYR A 277 19.10 3.37 -32.86
CA TYR A 277 19.56 4.26 -31.79
C TYR A 277 18.53 4.29 -30.66
N PHE A 278 17.28 4.56 -30.96
CA PHE A 278 16.18 4.58 -30.00
C PHE A 278 16.04 3.23 -29.28
N LEU A 279 16.08 2.12 -30.02
CA LEU A 279 15.94 0.77 -29.43
C LEU A 279 17.10 0.39 -28.50
N SER A 280 18.29 0.94 -28.71
CA SER A 280 19.47 0.65 -27.89
C SER A 280 19.64 1.57 -26.66
N LEU A 281 18.86 2.66 -26.54
CA LEU A 281 18.95 3.61 -25.42
C LEU A 281 18.77 2.97 -24.03
N PHE A 282 18.03 1.87 -23.97
CA PHE A 282 17.68 1.22 -22.70
C PHE A 282 18.57 0.01 -22.38
N ASN A 283 19.52 -0.33 -23.26
CA ASN A 283 20.42 -1.46 -23.04
C ASN A 283 21.28 -1.27 -21.80
N ASP A 284 21.74 -2.38 -21.21
CA ASP A 284 22.52 -2.46 -19.97
C ASP A 284 21.84 -1.93 -18.70
N LEU A 285 20.64 -1.35 -18.79
CA LEU A 285 19.84 -1.00 -17.62
C LEU A 285 19.31 -2.28 -16.96
N ASN A 286 19.27 -2.29 -15.64
CA ASN A 286 18.55 -3.31 -14.89
C ASN A 286 17.14 -2.78 -14.55
N LEU A 287 16.27 -3.68 -14.06
CA LEU A 287 14.90 -3.33 -13.70
C LEU A 287 14.80 -2.12 -12.74
N ASP A 288 15.70 -2.03 -11.76
CA ASP A 288 15.75 -0.91 -10.82
C ASP A 288 16.03 0.43 -11.48
N ARG A 289 17.03 0.49 -12.36
CA ARG A 289 17.39 1.71 -13.08
C ARG A 289 16.33 2.08 -14.10
N LEU A 290 15.77 1.10 -14.79
CA LEU A 290 14.69 1.33 -15.75
C LEU A 290 13.44 1.90 -15.07
N ALA A 291 13.07 1.37 -13.91
CA ALA A 291 11.93 1.86 -13.12
C ALA A 291 12.14 3.28 -12.54
N ALA A 292 13.39 3.64 -12.26
CA ALA A 292 13.77 4.95 -11.73
C ALA A 292 14.15 5.97 -12.81
N LEU A 293 14.09 5.60 -14.09
CA LEU A 293 14.52 6.43 -15.20
C LEU A 293 13.55 7.61 -15.39
N ASP A 294 14.09 8.82 -15.32
CA ASP A 294 13.40 10.03 -15.75
C ASP A 294 13.83 10.34 -17.20
N LEU A 295 12.91 10.17 -18.14
CA LEU A 295 13.16 10.34 -19.57
C LEU A 295 13.62 11.76 -19.93
N GLN A 296 13.14 12.78 -19.21
CA GLN A 296 13.54 14.17 -19.45
C GLN A 296 14.96 14.43 -18.95
N GLN A 297 15.30 13.98 -17.74
CA GLN A 297 16.64 14.13 -17.19
C GLN A 297 17.69 13.33 -17.96
N ALA A 298 17.29 12.17 -18.49
CA ALA A 298 18.13 11.34 -19.34
C ALA A 298 18.28 11.88 -20.78
N ASN A 299 17.60 12.99 -21.13
CA ASN A 299 17.54 13.55 -22.49
C ASN A 299 17.20 12.48 -23.53
N VAL A 300 16.22 11.62 -23.24
CA VAL A 300 15.71 10.66 -24.23
C VAL A 300 14.96 11.44 -25.30
N GLU A 301 15.54 11.51 -26.49
CA GLU A 301 14.90 12.10 -27.66
C GLU A 301 14.01 11.07 -28.37
N GLY A 302 12.86 11.51 -28.85
CA GLY A 302 11.97 10.66 -29.64
C GLY A 302 12.46 10.51 -31.08
N VAL A 303 11.98 9.47 -31.75
CA VAL A 303 12.29 9.19 -33.15
C VAL A 303 11.73 10.31 -34.04
N SER A 304 12.55 10.80 -34.97
CA SER A 304 12.15 11.86 -35.89
C SER A 304 10.93 11.44 -36.72
N GLY A 305 9.86 12.23 -36.69
CA GLY A 305 8.60 11.92 -37.38
C GLY A 305 7.70 10.92 -36.67
N ALA A 306 8.15 10.27 -35.59
CA ALA A 306 7.37 9.34 -34.76
C ALA A 306 7.49 9.65 -33.25
N THR A 307 7.75 10.91 -32.91
CA THR A 307 8.11 11.34 -31.54
C THR A 307 7.06 10.94 -30.50
N MET A 308 5.76 11.07 -30.79
CA MET A 308 4.69 10.68 -29.86
C MET A 308 4.69 9.16 -29.62
N THR A 309 4.78 8.37 -30.70
CA THR A 309 4.85 6.90 -30.64
C THR A 309 6.08 6.43 -29.87
N SER A 310 7.26 6.95 -30.18
CA SER A 310 8.51 6.56 -29.50
C SER A 310 8.53 6.99 -28.03
N MET A 311 8.03 8.19 -27.71
CA MET A 311 7.98 8.64 -26.31
C MET A 311 6.95 7.85 -25.50
N ALA A 312 5.83 7.44 -26.11
CA ALA A 312 4.88 6.54 -25.47
C ALA A 312 5.48 5.15 -25.22
N VAL A 313 6.24 4.60 -26.17
CA VAL A 313 7.01 3.36 -25.97
C VAL A 313 7.96 3.51 -24.79
N ALA A 314 8.81 4.55 -24.78
CA ALA A 314 9.76 4.81 -23.70
C ALA A 314 9.08 4.95 -22.33
N ALA A 315 7.99 5.72 -22.25
CA ALA A 315 7.20 5.86 -21.03
C ALA A 315 6.57 4.53 -20.59
N GLY A 316 6.11 3.72 -21.55
CA GLY A 316 5.61 2.37 -21.33
C GLY A 316 6.64 1.43 -20.72
N LEU A 317 7.90 1.50 -21.17
CA LEU A 317 8.99 0.72 -20.59
C LEU A 317 9.20 1.06 -19.11
N VAL A 318 9.30 2.35 -18.80
CA VAL A 318 9.52 2.85 -17.42
C VAL A 318 8.33 2.48 -16.54
N HIS A 319 7.10 2.72 -17.00
CA HIS A 319 5.89 2.42 -16.23
C HIS A 319 5.77 0.91 -15.95
N THR A 320 6.04 0.07 -16.94
CA THR A 320 6.00 -1.39 -16.77
C THR A 320 7.06 -1.86 -15.77
N ALA A 321 8.28 -1.32 -15.83
CA ALA A 321 9.32 -1.63 -14.87
C ALA A 321 8.93 -1.22 -13.43
N GLN A 322 8.25 -0.09 -13.26
CA GLN A 322 7.70 0.35 -11.97
C GLN A 322 6.63 -0.63 -11.45
N GLN A 323 5.69 -1.03 -12.30
CA GLN A 323 4.63 -1.99 -11.93
C GLN A 323 5.21 -3.36 -11.60
N GLU A 324 6.17 -3.84 -12.38
CA GLU A 324 6.82 -5.13 -12.12
C GLU A 324 7.54 -5.14 -10.78
N LYS A 325 8.19 -4.03 -10.38
CA LYS A 325 8.77 -3.91 -9.02
C LYS A 325 7.73 -4.02 -7.91
N LEU A 326 6.55 -3.44 -8.09
CA LEU A 326 5.45 -3.53 -7.13
C LEU A 326 4.91 -4.97 -7.06
N THR A 327 4.79 -5.63 -8.21
CA THR A 327 4.37 -7.04 -8.31
C THR A 327 5.38 -7.95 -7.63
N GLN A 328 6.68 -7.80 -7.91
CA GLN A 328 7.74 -8.58 -7.27
C GLN A 328 7.77 -8.37 -5.75
N ALA A 329 7.64 -7.13 -5.27
CA ALA A 329 7.56 -6.84 -3.84
C ALA A 329 6.36 -7.53 -3.17
N THR A 330 5.20 -7.53 -3.83
CA THR A 330 3.97 -8.16 -3.35
C THR A 330 4.05 -9.69 -3.40
N ALA A 331 4.59 -10.26 -4.49
CA ALA A 331 4.78 -11.70 -4.65
C ALA A 331 5.77 -12.25 -3.63
N GLN A 332 6.89 -11.55 -3.39
CA GLN A 332 7.86 -11.89 -2.36
C GLN A 332 7.24 -11.85 -0.96
N GLN A 333 6.30 -10.93 -0.71
CA GLN A 333 5.54 -10.89 0.54
C GLN A 333 4.52 -12.05 0.64
N ARG A 334 3.87 -12.45 -0.45
CA ARG A 334 2.84 -13.51 -0.49
C ARG A 334 3.44 -14.92 -0.43
N GLN A 335 4.58 -15.14 -1.08
CA GLN A 335 5.34 -16.41 -1.09
C GLN A 335 6.26 -16.57 0.13
N SER A 336 6.25 -15.62 1.06
CA SER A 336 6.86 -15.77 2.38
C SER A 336 6.18 -16.94 3.12
N THR A 337 6.69 -18.14 2.87
CA THR A 337 6.51 -19.29 3.74
C THR A 337 6.96 -18.88 5.14
N TRP A 338 6.27 -19.39 6.16
CA TRP A 338 6.54 -19.06 7.55
C TRP A 338 7.93 -19.60 7.95
N LYS A 339 8.97 -18.87 7.56
CA LYS A 339 10.37 -19.18 7.83
C LYS A 339 10.85 -18.15 8.83
N ILE A 340 10.97 -18.58 10.07
CA ILE A 340 11.57 -17.79 11.14
C ILE A 340 13.03 -17.57 10.75
N ALA A 341 13.40 -16.33 10.48
CA ALA A 341 14.75 -16.01 10.06
C ALA A 341 15.71 -16.15 11.25
N PRO A 342 17.03 -16.38 11.05
CA PRO A 342 18.00 -16.41 12.14
C PRO A 342 17.98 -15.15 13.03
N HIS A 343 17.64 -13.99 12.45
CA HIS A 343 17.51 -12.74 13.20
C HIS A 343 16.26 -12.69 14.10
N ASP A 344 15.22 -13.48 13.83
CA ASP A 344 14.03 -13.58 14.66
C ASP A 344 14.35 -14.32 15.97
N TYR A 345 15.12 -15.41 15.88
CA TYR A 345 15.62 -16.13 17.06
C TYR A 345 16.49 -15.25 17.95
N GLY A 346 17.40 -14.47 17.36
CA GLY A 346 18.20 -13.53 18.14
C GLY A 346 17.38 -12.37 18.70
N THR A 347 16.34 -11.90 18.01
CA THR A 347 15.38 -10.93 18.58
C THR A 347 14.66 -11.51 19.79
N ALA A 348 14.18 -12.75 19.72
CA ALA A 348 13.57 -13.44 20.85
C ALA A 348 14.56 -13.63 22.03
N ALA A 349 15.81 -13.99 21.75
CA ALA A 349 16.85 -14.11 22.76
C ALA A 349 17.15 -12.76 23.46
N VAL A 350 17.24 -11.67 22.70
CA VAL A 350 17.43 -10.32 23.26
C VAL A 350 16.25 -9.93 24.14
N ILE A 351 15.02 -10.27 23.75
CA ILE A 351 13.81 -10.02 24.57
C ILE A 351 13.87 -10.79 25.89
N LEU A 352 14.26 -12.07 25.86
CA LEU A 352 14.43 -12.88 27.06
C LEU A 352 15.49 -12.30 27.99
N VAL A 353 16.65 -11.91 27.47
CA VAL A 353 17.72 -11.28 28.24
C VAL A 353 17.27 -9.94 28.82
N ALA A 354 16.58 -9.10 28.04
CA ALA A 354 16.01 -7.84 28.51
C ALA A 354 15.01 -8.06 29.64
N MET A 355 14.19 -9.11 29.55
CA MET A 355 13.23 -9.48 30.60
C MET A 355 13.96 -9.92 31.87
N VAL A 356 14.97 -10.78 31.77
CA VAL A 356 15.77 -11.23 32.92
C VAL A 356 16.49 -10.05 33.59
N ILE A 357 17.22 -9.23 32.83
CA ILE A 357 17.92 -8.06 33.36
C ILE A 357 16.92 -7.07 33.97
N GLY A 358 15.85 -6.76 33.21
CA GLY A 358 14.86 -5.77 33.55
C GLY A 358 13.95 -6.17 34.71
N MET A 359 13.79 -7.46 35.00
CA MET A 359 13.00 -7.97 36.14
C MET A 359 13.82 -8.25 37.40
N THR A 360 15.09 -8.64 37.27
CA THR A 360 15.95 -9.05 38.40
C THR A 360 16.78 -7.88 38.99
N ARG A 361 17.67 -8.20 39.95
CA ARG A 361 18.65 -7.26 40.53
C ARG A 361 19.81 -6.93 39.58
N LEU A 362 19.96 -7.70 38.49
CA LEU A 362 21.05 -7.57 37.52
C LEU A 362 21.08 -6.19 36.84
N ARG A 363 19.94 -5.50 36.73
CA ARG A 363 19.86 -4.10 36.25
C ARG A 363 20.77 -3.10 36.99
N SER A 364 21.17 -3.40 38.23
CA SER A 364 22.02 -2.52 39.04
C SER A 364 23.50 -2.62 38.65
N GLN A 365 23.89 -3.67 37.93
CA GLN A 365 25.27 -3.87 37.49
C GLN A 365 25.55 -3.02 36.26
N ARG A 366 26.43 -2.02 36.42
CA ARG A 366 26.75 -1.05 35.37
C ARG A 366 27.34 -1.71 34.12
N THR A 367 28.28 -2.64 34.30
CA THR A 367 28.97 -3.32 33.18
C THR A 367 28.00 -4.14 32.34
N LEU A 368 27.18 -4.97 32.98
CA LEU A 368 26.17 -5.79 32.29
C LEU A 368 25.16 -4.91 31.54
N ARG A 369 24.69 -3.82 32.17
CA ARG A 369 23.78 -2.88 31.52
C ARG A 369 24.38 -2.21 30.28
N ILE A 370 25.61 -1.72 30.37
CA ILE A 370 26.29 -1.05 29.24
C ILE A 370 26.55 -2.06 28.12
N SER A 371 27.05 -3.25 28.45
CA SER A 371 27.26 -4.33 27.48
C SER A 371 25.97 -4.67 26.73
N PHE A 372 24.87 -4.85 27.47
CA PHE A 372 23.57 -5.11 26.87
C PHE A 372 23.05 -3.96 26.01
N GLN A 373 23.28 -2.69 26.41
CA GLN A 373 22.95 -1.53 25.57
C GLN A 373 23.71 -1.51 24.25
N CYS A 374 24.99 -1.90 24.24
CA CYS A 374 25.75 -2.06 23.01
C CYS A 374 25.16 -3.16 22.11
N VAL A 375 24.70 -4.28 22.69
CA VAL A 375 23.99 -5.33 21.95
C VAL A 375 22.68 -4.82 21.34
N LEU A 376 21.90 -4.03 22.08
CA LEU A 376 20.65 -3.44 21.53
C LEU A 376 20.93 -2.54 20.33
N ILE A 377 21.95 -1.70 20.42
CA ILE A 377 22.35 -0.78 19.35
C ILE A 377 22.87 -1.54 18.13
N GLY A 378 23.84 -2.44 18.34
CA GLY A 378 24.48 -3.18 17.26
C GLY A 378 23.60 -4.23 16.63
N TYR A 379 22.95 -5.07 17.44
CA TYR A 379 22.14 -6.17 16.96
C TYR A 379 20.69 -5.74 16.68
N LEU A 380 19.94 -5.32 17.70
CA LEU A 380 18.51 -5.07 17.54
C LEU A 380 18.22 -3.84 16.65
N GLY A 381 19.07 -2.81 16.72
CA GLY A 381 19.03 -1.62 15.87
C GLY A 381 19.63 -1.86 14.48
N LEU A 382 20.96 -1.97 14.38
CA LEU A 382 21.66 -1.94 13.08
C LEU A 382 21.54 -3.23 12.26
N ILE A 383 21.50 -4.41 12.90
CA ILE A 383 21.45 -5.70 12.18
C ILE A 383 19.99 -6.12 11.93
N ALA A 384 19.15 -6.11 12.96
CA ALA A 384 17.78 -6.62 12.88
C ALA A 384 16.77 -5.55 12.42
N GLY A 385 17.02 -4.26 12.64
CA GLY A 385 16.08 -3.18 12.28
C GLY A 385 14.74 -3.24 13.02
N ASN A 386 14.61 -4.06 14.07
CA ASN A 386 13.33 -4.31 14.73
C ASN A 386 13.07 -3.23 15.79
N MET A 387 12.19 -2.29 15.46
CA MET A 387 11.76 -1.22 16.37
C MET A 387 10.25 -1.01 16.29
N VAL A 388 9.61 -0.91 17.46
CA VAL A 388 8.20 -0.53 17.56
C VAL A 388 8.08 0.97 17.30
N SER A 389 7.32 1.33 16.26
CA SER A 389 7.01 2.70 15.83
C SER A 389 5.50 2.94 15.78
N MET A 390 5.07 4.21 15.83
CA MET A 390 3.68 4.59 15.62
C MET A 390 3.23 4.33 14.19
N ALA A 391 4.11 4.55 13.20
CA ALA A 391 3.81 4.27 11.79
C ALA A 391 3.44 2.80 11.58
N MET A 392 4.23 1.88 12.15
CA MET A 392 3.96 0.44 12.10
C MET A 392 2.65 0.08 12.82
N LEU A 393 2.40 0.64 14.02
CA LEU A 393 1.18 0.33 14.78
C LEU A 393 -0.09 0.83 14.08
N VAL A 394 -0.05 2.01 13.46
CA VAL A 394 -1.17 2.53 12.65
C VAL A 394 -1.35 1.70 11.38
N GLY A 395 -0.26 1.37 10.68
CA GLY A 395 -0.30 0.53 9.49
C GLY A 395 -0.89 -0.86 9.75
N TRP A 396 -0.53 -1.50 10.87
CA TRP A 396 -1.12 -2.77 11.30
C TRP A 396 -2.57 -2.65 11.78
N ALA A 397 -2.96 -1.50 12.33
CA ALA A 397 -4.37 -1.24 12.64
C ALA A 397 -5.22 -1.12 11.36
N GLN A 398 -4.66 -0.55 10.29
CA GLN A 398 -5.35 -0.41 9.01
C GLN A 398 -5.41 -1.75 8.24
N HIS A 399 -4.26 -2.39 8.02
CA HIS A 399 -4.11 -3.51 7.08
C HIS A 399 -4.00 -4.89 7.74
N GLY A 400 -4.00 -4.95 9.07
CA GLY A 400 -3.73 -6.16 9.84
C GLY A 400 -2.23 -6.40 10.08
N ILE A 401 -1.94 -7.40 10.92
CA ILE A 401 -0.59 -7.65 11.44
C ILE A 401 0.20 -8.58 10.51
N ALA A 402 1.44 -8.21 10.19
CA ALA A 402 2.33 -8.94 9.30
C ALA A 402 3.04 -10.14 9.98
N TRP A 403 2.28 -11.08 10.55
CA TRP A 403 2.82 -12.24 11.29
C TRP A 403 3.78 -13.14 10.51
N ARG A 404 3.71 -13.11 9.17
CA ARG A 404 4.51 -14.00 8.31
C ARG A 404 5.85 -13.43 7.90
N SER A 405 5.87 -12.17 7.50
CA SER A 405 7.06 -11.50 6.97
C SER A 405 7.91 -10.83 8.06
N ALA A 406 7.34 -10.48 9.21
CA ALA A 406 8.01 -9.69 10.24
C ALA A 406 7.91 -10.34 11.64
N SER A 407 8.22 -11.63 11.75
CA SER A 407 7.96 -12.41 12.98
C SER A 407 8.72 -11.88 14.20
N GLY A 408 9.99 -11.45 14.08
CA GLY A 408 10.75 -10.83 15.15
C GLY A 408 10.17 -9.50 15.63
N LEU A 409 9.72 -8.65 14.71
CA LEU A 409 9.06 -7.37 15.03
C LEU A 409 7.72 -7.58 15.72
N VAL A 410 6.98 -8.61 15.32
CA VAL A 410 5.72 -9.01 15.95
C VAL A 410 5.95 -9.49 17.39
N ILE A 411 6.95 -10.34 17.63
CA ILE A 411 7.30 -10.79 18.99
C ILE A 411 7.75 -9.59 19.84
N LEU A 412 8.56 -8.68 19.27
CA LEU A 412 9.00 -7.46 19.95
C LEU A 412 7.82 -6.55 20.30
N THR A 413 6.86 -6.38 19.40
CA THR A 413 5.67 -5.55 19.59
C THR A 413 4.75 -6.16 20.65
N ALA A 414 4.55 -7.48 20.61
CA ALA A 414 3.81 -8.22 21.63
C ALA A 414 4.47 -8.04 23.01
N ALA A 415 5.80 -8.17 23.10
CA ALA A 415 6.53 -7.90 24.34
C ALA A 415 6.38 -6.43 24.78
N ALA A 416 6.46 -5.48 23.83
CA ALA A 416 6.35 -4.06 24.13
C ALA A 416 4.97 -3.64 24.66
N LEU A 417 3.89 -4.29 24.23
CA LEU A 417 2.53 -4.02 24.69
C LEU A 417 2.17 -4.84 25.94
N LEU A 418 2.37 -6.17 25.93
CA LEU A 418 1.92 -7.07 27.00
C LEU A 418 2.71 -6.88 28.30
N LEU A 419 4.01 -6.63 28.24
CA LEU A 419 4.84 -6.48 29.44
C LEU A 419 4.45 -5.26 30.28
N PRO A 420 4.27 -4.03 29.75
CA PRO A 420 3.77 -2.92 30.55
C PRO A 420 2.32 -3.12 30.99
N MET A 421 1.48 -3.83 30.22
CA MET A 421 0.08 -4.07 30.60
C MET A 421 -0.04 -5.04 31.80
N THR A 422 0.86 -6.02 31.91
CA THR A 422 0.84 -7.04 32.96
C THR A 422 1.77 -6.72 34.13
N THR A 423 2.87 -6.01 33.86
CA THR A 423 3.92 -5.70 34.84
C THR A 423 3.94 -4.23 35.21
N ARG A 424 4.56 -3.89 36.34
CA ARG A 424 4.74 -2.49 36.76
C ARG A 424 5.84 -1.74 36.01
N ARG A 425 6.43 -2.36 34.97
CA ARG A 425 7.67 -1.90 34.31
C ARG A 425 7.40 -1.73 32.81
N ASN A 426 7.89 -0.64 32.22
CA ASN A 426 7.92 -0.48 30.77
C ASN A 426 9.30 -1.00 30.29
N LEU A 427 9.37 -2.30 30.02
CA LEU A 427 10.60 -2.97 29.63
C LEU A 427 11.09 -2.51 28.26
N TYR A 428 10.18 -2.18 27.33
CA TYR A 428 10.56 -1.73 26.00
C TYR A 428 11.41 -0.45 26.03
N CYS A 429 10.87 0.64 26.56
CA CYS A 429 11.59 1.93 26.57
C CYS A 429 12.86 1.92 27.44
N SER A 430 12.99 0.97 28.38
CA SER A 430 14.11 0.94 29.33
C SER A 430 15.20 -0.06 29.00
N HIS A 431 14.87 -1.18 28.34
CA HIS A 431 15.78 -2.31 28.12
C HIS A 431 15.63 -2.95 26.72
N LEU A 432 14.78 -2.45 25.82
CA LEU A 432 14.72 -2.98 24.44
C LEU A 432 14.96 -1.92 23.38
N CYS A 433 14.45 -0.70 23.53
CA CYS A 433 14.57 0.34 22.52
C CYS A 433 16.03 0.72 22.23
N PRO A 434 16.58 0.46 21.02
CA PRO A 434 17.96 0.81 20.68
C PRO A 434 18.25 2.31 20.74
N HIS A 435 17.31 3.15 20.28
CA HIS A 435 17.45 4.61 20.35
C HIS A 435 17.50 5.11 21.81
N GLY A 436 16.67 4.55 22.70
CA GLY A 436 16.73 4.84 24.13
C GLY A 436 18.04 4.40 24.78
N ALA A 437 18.59 3.25 24.38
CA ALA A 437 19.90 2.78 24.81
C ALA A 437 21.02 3.74 24.38
N ALA A 438 20.99 4.22 23.14
CA ALA A 438 21.94 5.21 22.64
C ALA A 438 21.86 6.52 23.44
N GLN A 439 20.66 7.07 23.67
CA GLN A 439 20.48 8.24 24.52
C GLN A 439 21.00 8.02 25.96
N ASP A 440 20.85 6.81 26.51
CA ASP A 440 21.35 6.48 27.85
C ASP A 440 22.88 6.41 27.93
N LEU A 441 23.56 6.00 26.86
CA LEU A 441 25.02 5.97 26.78
C LEU A 441 25.63 7.37 26.61
N LEU A 442 24.88 8.28 25.97
CA LEU A 442 25.25 9.68 25.76
C LEU A 442 24.98 10.57 26.98
N LYS A 443 24.09 10.16 27.89
CA LYS A 443 23.73 10.99 29.05
C LYS A 443 24.96 11.34 29.88
N ARG A 444 25.03 12.60 30.34
CA ARG A 444 26.06 13.10 31.27
C ARG A 444 27.50 12.95 30.77
N ARG A 445 27.72 12.90 29.45
CA ARG A 445 29.04 12.96 28.83
C ARG A 445 29.64 14.38 28.84
N LEU A 446 28.77 15.39 28.83
CA LEU A 446 29.14 16.78 29.08
C LEU A 446 29.04 17.11 30.57
N SER A 447 29.98 17.94 31.05
CA SER A 447 30.03 18.43 32.43
C SER A 447 28.89 19.39 32.76
N TRP A 448 28.32 20.05 31.76
CA TRP A 448 27.22 21.01 31.91
C TRP A 448 25.91 20.43 31.40
N GLN A 449 24.93 20.28 32.30
CA GLN A 449 23.58 19.83 31.97
C GLN A 449 22.61 21.02 32.01
N LEU A 450 21.89 21.23 30.91
CA LEU A 450 20.93 22.32 30.80
C LEU A 450 19.69 21.99 31.66
N ARG A 451 19.38 22.87 32.63
CA ARG A 451 18.14 22.76 33.41
C ARG A 451 17.02 23.48 32.66
N ILE A 452 16.12 22.71 32.05
CA ILE A 452 14.94 23.26 31.38
C ILE A 452 14.04 23.95 32.41
N PRO A 453 13.61 25.21 32.19
CA PRO A 453 12.71 25.91 33.11
C PRO A 453 11.36 25.18 33.21
N LYS A 454 10.73 25.22 34.38
CA LYS A 454 9.50 24.46 34.69
C LYS A 454 8.33 24.74 33.72
N ARG A 455 8.29 25.92 33.09
CA ARG A 455 7.27 26.27 32.08
C ARG A 455 7.52 25.54 30.77
N LEU A 456 8.74 25.65 30.23
CA LEU A 456 9.14 24.95 28.99
C LEU A 456 9.07 23.44 29.14
N ALA A 457 9.50 22.89 30.28
CA ALA A 457 9.40 21.45 30.54
C ALA A 457 7.93 20.95 30.56
N ARG A 458 6.98 21.78 31.02
CA ARG A 458 5.55 21.45 30.96
C ARG A 458 5.01 21.54 29.54
N ALA A 459 5.39 22.55 28.78
CA ALA A 459 5.01 22.68 27.37
C ALA A 459 5.52 21.50 26.52
N LEU A 460 6.79 21.13 26.68
CA LEU A 460 7.40 19.99 26.00
C LEU A 460 6.77 18.64 26.35
N LEU A 461 6.11 18.51 27.51
CA LEU A 461 5.39 17.28 27.87
C LEU A 461 4.04 17.15 27.16
N VAL A 462 3.54 18.23 26.53
CA VAL A 462 2.33 18.21 25.70
C VAL A 462 2.64 17.63 24.31
N LEU A 463 3.86 17.86 23.80
CA LEU A 463 4.27 17.44 22.45
C LEU A 463 4.02 15.94 22.15
N PRO A 464 4.38 14.97 23.00
CA PRO A 464 4.09 13.55 22.71
C PRO A 464 2.59 13.25 22.61
N ALA A 465 1.75 13.98 23.35
CA ALA A 465 0.30 13.82 23.27
C ALA A 465 -0.25 14.42 21.97
N LEU A 466 0.31 15.55 21.50
CA LEU A 466 -0.03 16.13 20.19
C LEU A 466 0.41 15.21 19.04
N LEU A 467 1.60 14.62 19.13
CA LEU A 467 2.07 13.64 18.14
C LEU A 467 1.19 12.39 18.14
N LEU A 468 0.73 11.91 19.29
CA LEU A 468 -0.24 10.81 19.34
C LEU A 468 -1.58 11.20 18.70
N ALA A 469 -2.07 12.42 18.93
CA ALA A 469 -3.28 12.92 18.27
C ALA A 469 -3.07 12.99 16.75
N TRP A 470 -1.91 13.45 16.30
CA TRP A 470 -1.53 13.46 14.89
C TRP A 470 -1.52 12.05 14.29
N CYS A 471 -0.95 11.06 14.97
CA CYS A 471 -0.99 9.67 14.50
C CYS A 471 -2.42 9.13 14.36
N VAL A 472 -3.31 9.49 15.28
CA VAL A 472 -4.74 9.14 15.19
C VAL A 472 -5.41 9.84 14.01
N ILE A 473 -5.13 11.13 13.78
CA ILE A 473 -5.67 11.90 12.65
C ILE A 473 -5.24 11.27 11.32
N VAL A 474 -3.94 11.03 11.13
CA VAL A 474 -3.42 10.42 9.89
C VAL A 474 -3.98 9.00 9.70
N GLY A 475 -4.04 8.21 10.78
CA GLY A 475 -4.59 6.86 10.73
C GLY A 475 -6.08 6.81 10.41
N MET A 476 -6.87 7.75 10.93
CA MET A 476 -8.30 7.85 10.69
C MET A 476 -8.62 8.40 9.29
N LEU A 477 -7.93 9.47 8.85
CA LEU A 477 -8.24 10.17 7.59
C LEU A 477 -7.51 9.61 6.36
N ALA A 478 -6.77 8.49 6.50
CA ALA A 478 -6.00 7.86 5.41
C ALA A 478 -5.12 8.86 4.62
N LEU A 479 -4.56 9.87 5.29
CA LEU A 479 -3.72 10.88 4.63
C LEU A 479 -2.44 10.23 4.10
N SER A 480 -1.99 10.65 2.91
CA SER A 480 -0.72 10.20 2.29
C SER A 480 0.56 10.67 3.00
N VAL A 481 0.44 11.09 4.27
CA VAL A 481 1.55 11.58 5.09
C VAL A 481 2.27 10.39 5.71
N SER A 482 3.57 10.26 5.44
CA SER A 482 4.41 9.23 6.05
C SER A 482 4.60 9.51 7.55
N LEU A 483 4.01 8.67 8.41
CA LEU A 483 4.26 8.72 9.86
C LEU A 483 5.68 8.29 10.23
N VAL A 484 6.44 7.70 9.30
CA VAL A 484 7.82 7.28 9.54
C VAL A 484 8.72 8.49 9.79
N ASP A 485 8.44 9.61 9.14
CA ASP A 485 9.30 10.80 9.16
C ASP A 485 9.33 11.52 10.52
N ILE A 486 8.32 11.29 11.36
CA ILE A 486 8.20 11.94 12.69
C ILE A 486 8.91 11.17 13.81
N GLU A 487 9.45 9.98 13.54
CA GLU A 487 10.15 9.15 14.52
C GLU A 487 11.57 8.77 14.07
N PRO A 488 12.54 8.64 14.99
CA PRO A 488 13.96 8.37 14.66
C PRO A 488 14.26 6.88 14.46
N PHE A 489 13.24 6.03 14.30
CA PHE A 489 13.41 4.59 14.35
C PHE A 489 14.01 4.05 13.05
N ASP A 490 13.52 4.51 11.91
CA ASP A 490 14.01 4.10 10.60
C ASP A 490 15.44 4.60 10.32
N ALA A 491 15.88 5.65 11.01
CA ALA A 491 17.27 6.12 10.97
C ALA A 491 18.32 5.05 11.34
N TRP A 492 17.94 3.99 12.05
CA TRP A 492 18.83 2.85 12.35
C TRP A 492 19.05 1.92 11.15
N VAL A 493 18.17 1.98 10.15
CA VAL A 493 18.30 1.25 8.88
C VAL A 493 18.76 2.24 7.81
N PHE A 494 20.04 2.59 7.86
CA PHE A 494 20.66 3.66 7.03
C PHE A 494 20.45 3.49 5.51
N ARG A 495 20.14 2.29 5.03
CA ARG A 495 19.86 2.00 3.61
C ARG A 495 18.49 2.52 3.15
N VAL A 496 17.53 2.65 4.06
CA VAL A 496 16.11 2.95 3.76
C VAL A 496 15.67 4.28 4.40
N ALA A 497 16.47 4.81 5.33
CA ALA A 497 16.13 6.00 6.09
C ALA A 497 16.05 7.28 5.24
N GLY A 498 14.91 7.98 5.31
CA GLY A 498 14.76 9.32 4.75
C GLY A 498 15.47 10.40 5.58
N TRP A 499 15.75 11.55 4.94
CA TRP A 499 16.42 12.68 5.60
C TRP A 499 15.68 13.21 6.83
N ALA A 500 14.34 13.14 6.85
CA ALA A 500 13.52 13.59 7.96
C ALA A 500 13.76 12.74 9.23
N THR A 501 13.63 11.41 9.14
CA THR A 501 13.88 10.51 10.28
C THR A 501 15.32 10.60 10.79
N ILE A 502 16.31 10.72 9.90
CA ILE A 502 17.73 10.92 10.26
C ILE A 502 17.89 12.21 11.06
N SER A 503 17.26 13.29 10.61
CA SER A 503 17.33 14.59 11.29
C SER A 503 16.75 14.51 12.70
N VAL A 504 15.58 13.88 12.87
CA VAL A 504 14.95 13.67 14.18
C VAL A 504 15.87 12.83 15.09
N ALA A 505 16.50 11.78 14.55
CA ALA A 505 17.41 10.92 15.31
C ALA A 505 18.65 11.68 15.79
N VAL A 506 19.32 12.40 14.89
CA VAL A 506 20.54 13.17 15.19
C VAL A 506 20.24 14.28 16.19
N VAL A 507 19.19 15.09 15.95
CA VAL A 507 18.77 16.16 16.86
C VAL A 507 18.40 15.59 18.23
N GLY A 508 17.69 14.46 18.27
CA GLY A 508 17.34 13.77 19.51
C GLY A 508 18.55 13.29 20.31
N LEU A 509 19.58 12.76 19.64
CA LEU A 509 20.83 12.33 20.26
C LEU A 509 21.66 13.52 20.75
N ILE A 510 21.81 14.58 19.94
CA ILE A 510 22.50 15.81 20.34
C ILE A 510 21.82 16.44 21.56
N ALA A 511 20.49 16.56 21.54
CA ALA A 511 19.73 17.09 22.67
C ALA A 511 19.94 16.27 23.96
N SER A 512 20.24 14.96 23.83
CA SER A 512 20.47 14.06 24.96
C SER A 512 21.79 14.28 25.68
N LEU A 513 22.75 14.94 25.02
CA LEU A 513 24.01 15.36 25.64
C LEU A 513 23.76 16.44 26.70
N PHE A 514 22.83 17.35 26.43
CA PHE A 514 22.49 18.48 27.32
C PHE A 514 21.38 18.14 28.32
N VAL A 515 20.36 17.39 27.87
CA VAL A 515 19.19 17.02 28.67
C VAL A 515 19.03 15.50 28.62
N PRO A 516 19.28 14.79 29.73
CA PRO A 516 19.24 13.33 29.74
C PRO A 516 17.93 12.78 29.17
N MET A 517 18.04 11.91 28.16
CA MET A 517 16.90 11.27 27.48
C MET A 517 15.90 12.27 26.86
N ALA A 518 16.40 13.36 26.26
CA ALA A 518 15.57 14.45 25.72
C ALA A 518 14.43 13.95 24.82
N TYR A 519 14.75 13.22 23.73
CA TYR A 519 13.75 12.69 22.81
C TYR A 519 12.79 11.68 23.47
N CYS A 520 13.30 10.64 24.14
CA CYS A 520 12.46 9.68 24.89
C CYS A 520 11.53 10.33 25.93
N ARG A 521 11.88 11.53 26.45
CA ARG A 521 11.08 12.23 27.47
C ARG A 521 10.05 13.20 26.87
N TYR A 522 10.39 13.90 25.80
CA TYR A 522 9.60 15.03 25.28
C TYR A 522 9.15 14.88 23.83
N GLY A 523 9.74 13.96 23.06
CA GLY A 523 9.46 13.83 21.62
C GLY A 523 8.89 12.49 21.19
N CYS A 524 8.99 11.42 22.00
CA CYS A 524 8.61 10.08 21.56
C CYS A 524 7.11 9.77 21.78
N PRO A 525 6.27 9.70 20.72
CA PRO A 525 4.85 9.35 20.88
C PRO A 525 4.69 7.86 21.24
N THR A 526 5.50 6.97 20.67
CA THR A 526 5.53 5.54 21.06
C THR A 526 5.79 5.35 22.55
N GLY A 527 6.74 6.08 23.13
CA GLY A 527 7.03 6.05 24.56
C GLY A 527 5.87 6.57 25.42
N ALA A 528 5.13 7.57 24.94
CA ALA A 528 3.96 8.09 25.61
C ALA A 528 2.81 7.07 25.64
N LEU A 529 2.55 6.37 24.53
CA LEU A 529 1.57 5.28 24.45
C LEU A 529 1.90 4.15 25.43
N LEU A 530 3.12 3.61 25.39
CA LEU A 530 3.52 2.48 26.25
C LEU A 530 3.53 2.85 27.73
N LYS A 531 3.78 4.12 28.05
CA LYS A 531 3.69 4.64 29.42
C LYS A 531 2.24 4.76 29.91
N PHE A 532 1.30 5.02 29.01
CA PHE A 532 -0.13 5.05 29.31
C PHE A 532 -0.67 3.65 29.62
N LEU A 533 -0.27 2.65 28.81
CA LEU A 533 -0.66 1.23 28.98
C LEU A 533 0.00 0.54 30.19
N ARG A 534 0.89 1.22 30.93
CA ARG A 534 1.64 0.61 32.03
C ARG A 534 0.81 0.44 33.30
N TYR A 535 0.72 -0.78 33.80
CA TYR A 535 0.10 -1.08 35.10
C TYR A 535 0.90 -0.42 36.25
N HIS A 536 0.24 0.31 37.16
CA HIS A 536 0.91 0.99 38.26
C HIS A 536 0.21 0.82 39.61
N SER A 537 0.95 0.91 40.72
CA SER A 537 0.39 0.79 42.08
C SER A 537 -0.61 1.90 42.44
N HIS A 538 -0.52 3.05 41.77
CA HIS A 538 -1.44 4.19 41.92
C HIS A 538 -2.50 4.27 40.81
N SER A 539 -2.73 3.19 40.05
CA SER A 539 -3.77 3.15 39.00
C SER A 539 -5.20 3.26 39.53
N GLU A 540 -5.39 3.41 40.84
CA GLU A 540 -6.68 3.76 41.47
C GLU A 540 -7.17 5.16 41.11
N ARG A 541 -6.25 6.05 40.69
CA ARG A 541 -6.55 7.45 40.43
C ARG A 541 -6.63 7.71 38.94
N TRP A 542 -7.68 8.42 38.56
CA TRP A 542 -7.82 9.04 37.25
C TRP A 542 -6.89 10.24 37.16
N THR A 543 -6.16 10.37 36.06
CA THR A 543 -5.10 11.35 35.85
C THR A 543 -5.34 12.17 34.59
N ALA A 544 -4.59 13.26 34.41
CA ALA A 544 -4.66 14.06 33.18
C ALA A 544 -4.35 13.25 31.90
N ARG A 545 -3.58 12.17 32.00
CA ARG A 545 -3.32 11.27 30.85
C ARG A 545 -4.53 10.43 30.49
N ASP A 546 -5.34 10.07 31.47
CA ASP A 546 -6.59 9.34 31.23
C ASP A 546 -7.58 10.24 30.51
N TRP A 547 -7.67 11.52 30.90
CA TRP A 547 -8.41 12.53 30.14
C TRP A 547 -7.87 12.75 28.72
N ALA A 548 -6.55 12.79 28.54
CA ALA A 548 -5.97 12.88 27.20
C ALA A 548 -6.34 11.67 26.33
N ALA A 549 -6.31 10.45 26.89
CA ALA A 549 -6.72 9.23 26.16
C ALA A 549 -8.21 9.21 25.83
N VAL A 550 -9.07 9.66 26.74
CA VAL A 550 -10.50 9.89 26.44
C VAL A 550 -10.66 10.94 25.34
N GLY A 551 -9.87 12.02 25.36
CA GLY A 551 -9.84 13.01 24.29
C GLY A 551 -9.41 12.43 22.94
N LEU A 552 -8.42 11.54 22.91
CA LEU A 552 -8.01 10.83 21.69
C LEU A 552 -9.09 9.88 21.17
N ALA A 553 -9.76 9.15 22.07
CA ALA A 553 -10.89 8.31 21.70
C ALA A 553 -12.07 9.14 21.19
N GLY A 554 -12.35 10.29 21.82
CA GLY A 554 -13.34 11.25 21.37
C GLY A 554 -13.00 11.86 20.01
N LEU A 555 -11.73 12.21 19.77
CA LEU A 555 -11.23 12.69 18.49
C LEU A 555 -11.43 11.63 17.40
N ALA A 556 -11.01 10.39 17.64
CA ALA A 556 -11.22 9.29 16.71
C ALA A 556 -12.72 9.01 16.48
N LEU A 557 -13.55 9.15 17.50
CA LEU A 557 -15.01 9.03 17.34
C LEU A 557 -15.55 10.16 16.45
N CYS A 558 -15.18 11.41 16.70
CA CYS A 558 -15.57 12.56 15.88
C CYS A 558 -15.13 12.38 14.42
N LEU A 559 -13.90 11.92 14.20
CA LEU A 559 -13.36 11.64 12.87
C LEU A 559 -13.98 10.42 12.19
N SER A 560 -14.73 9.58 12.91
CA SER A 560 -15.44 8.46 12.30
C SER A 560 -16.81 8.84 11.73
N PHE A 561 -17.26 10.08 11.99
CA PHE A 561 -18.46 10.69 11.41
C PHE A 561 -18.15 11.71 10.31
N THR A 562 -16.87 12.06 10.12
CA THR A 562 -16.37 12.82 8.96
C THR A 562 -15.99 11.85 7.87
#